data_AF-A0ABD0Y2Z1-F1
#
_entry.id   AF-A0ABD0Y2Z1-F1
#
_cell.length_a   1.000
_cell.length_b   1.000
_cell.length_c   1.000
_cell.angle_alpha   90.00
_cell.angle_beta   90.00
_cell.angle_gamma   90.00
#
_symmetry.space_group_name_H-M   'P 1'
#
loop_
_entity.id
_entity.type
_entity.pdbx_description
1 polymer ?
#
loop_
_entity_poly.entity_id
_entity_poly.type
_entity_poly.pdbx_seq_one_letter_code
_entity_poly.pdbx_strand_id
1 'polypeptide(L)'
;MAPRLIGQMTYPKQHISLTKIRKPVVEKIRRDRINTCIEQLKSLLGPEFLRQQPDSKQEKADILEMTVYFLSRQQQAGSSTATANEGYSHCVQEAAAFLSQCEVKTPSHSKLLSHFQSLQTSRQPSQVPRPLSPPAFLVPQASKGMASPGQLWRPW
;
A
#
# COMPACT_ATOMS: atom_id res chain seq x y z
N MET A 1 70.87 -44.32 7.06
CA MET A 1 69.62 -44.02 7.80
C MET A 1 69.54 -42.50 7.97
N ALA A 2 68.63 -41.83 7.27
CA ALA A 2 68.48 -40.37 7.32
C ALA A 2 67.30 -39.99 8.23
N PRO A 3 67.42 -38.99 9.11
CA PRO A 3 66.32 -38.59 9.99
C PRO A 3 65.37 -37.61 9.28
N ARG A 4 64.06 -37.82 9.50
CA ARG A 4 62.97 -36.97 9.02
C ARG A 4 62.85 -35.70 9.87
N LEU A 5 62.86 -34.54 9.23
CA LEU A 5 62.26 -33.31 9.75
C LEU A 5 61.13 -32.88 8.81
N ILE A 6 60.01 -32.46 9.40
CA ILE A 6 59.26 -31.22 9.10
C ILE A 6 57.84 -31.40 9.60
N GLY A 7 57.53 -30.61 10.62
CA GLY A 7 56.21 -30.50 11.24
C GLY A 7 55.18 -29.93 10.28
N GLN A 8 53.98 -30.51 10.30
CA GLN A 8 52.80 -29.90 9.72
C GLN A 8 52.14 -29.03 10.79
N MET A 9 52.33 -27.71 10.71
CA MET A 9 51.41 -26.78 11.36
C MET A 9 50.10 -26.77 10.56
N THR A 10 49.09 -27.44 11.09
CA THR A 10 47.71 -27.34 10.62
C THR A 10 47.11 -26.07 11.20
N TYR A 11 47.08 -24.99 10.42
CA TYR A 11 46.26 -23.83 10.73
C TYR A 11 44.79 -24.19 10.50
N PRO A 12 43.89 -24.11 11.49
CA PRO A 12 42.47 -24.25 11.25
C PRO A 12 42.00 -23.04 10.44
N LYS A 13 41.82 -23.26 9.13
CA LYS A 13 41.28 -22.28 8.18
C LYS A 13 39.80 -22.06 8.52
N GLN A 14 39.52 -21.16 9.47
CA GLN A 14 38.20 -20.59 9.69
C GLN A 14 37.82 -19.71 8.50
N HIS A 15 37.52 -20.33 7.36
CA HIS A 15 36.86 -19.66 6.25
C HIS A 15 35.36 -19.58 6.56
N ILE A 16 35.00 -18.73 7.52
CA ILE A 16 33.62 -18.26 7.66
C ILE A 16 33.34 -17.54 6.35
N SER A 17 32.61 -18.19 5.44
CA SER A 17 32.42 -17.67 4.10
C SER A 17 31.86 -16.24 4.19
N LEU A 18 32.42 -15.31 3.43
CA LEU A 18 31.97 -13.92 3.41
C LEU A 18 30.45 -13.80 3.14
N THR A 19 29.86 -14.79 2.48
CA THR A 19 28.41 -14.99 2.33
C THR A 19 27.67 -15.21 3.66
N LYS A 20 28.21 -15.97 4.63
CA LYS A 20 27.61 -16.16 5.96
C LYS A 20 27.62 -14.89 6.83
N ILE A 21 28.53 -13.95 6.57
CA ILE A 21 28.62 -12.67 7.30
C ILE A 21 27.84 -11.56 6.57
N ARG A 22 27.81 -11.56 5.24
CA ARG A 22 27.06 -10.56 4.45
C ARG A 22 25.54 -10.69 4.62
N LYS A 23 25.01 -11.91 4.67
CA LYS A 23 23.57 -12.14 4.90
C LYS A 23 23.04 -11.51 6.20
N PRO A 24 23.66 -11.72 7.38
CA PRO A 24 23.19 -11.09 8.62
C PRO A 24 23.35 -9.55 8.61
N VAL A 25 24.36 -9.01 7.92
CA VAL A 25 24.52 -7.55 7.78
C VAL A 25 23.42 -6.94 6.90
N VAL A 26 23.16 -7.52 5.74
CA VAL A 26 22.09 -7.06 4.84
C VAL A 26 20.73 -7.16 5.54
N GLU A 27 20.50 -8.23 6.30
CA GLU A 27 19.25 -8.34 7.04
C GLU A 27 19.13 -7.30 8.15
N LYS A 28 20.22 -7.04 8.88
CA LYS A 28 20.23 -5.97 9.88
C LYS A 28 19.83 -4.63 9.26
N ILE A 29 20.44 -4.27 8.12
CA ILE A 29 20.09 -3.04 7.38
C ILE A 29 18.60 -3.01 7.01
N ARG A 30 18.05 -4.14 6.55
CA ARG A 30 16.63 -4.20 6.18
C ARG A 30 15.72 -4.06 7.41
N ARG A 31 16.04 -4.68 8.55
CA ARG A 31 15.30 -4.50 9.81
C ARG A 31 15.35 -3.05 10.28
N ASP A 32 16.54 -2.44 10.22
CA ASP A 32 16.74 -1.05 10.63
C ASP A 32 15.93 -0.10 9.75
N ARG A 33 15.89 -0.35 8.43
CA ARG A 33 15.03 0.41 7.50
C ARG A 33 13.56 0.29 7.85
N ILE A 34 13.07 -0.94 8.12
CA ILE A 34 11.67 -1.15 8.49
C ILE A 34 11.33 -0.44 9.80
N ASN A 35 12.18 -0.56 10.81
CA ASN A 35 11.97 0.13 12.09
C ASN A 35 11.93 1.65 11.90
N THR A 36 12.83 2.19 11.08
CA THR A 36 12.84 3.61 10.73
C THR A 36 11.52 4.03 10.08
N CYS A 37 11.03 3.27 9.11
CA CYS A 37 9.76 3.57 8.45
C CYS A 37 8.57 3.49 9.43
N ILE A 38 8.56 2.55 10.37
CA ILE A 38 7.51 2.46 11.40
C ILE A 38 7.52 3.71 12.30
N GLU A 39 8.68 4.18 12.73
CA GLU A 39 8.77 5.42 13.52
C GLU A 39 8.38 6.66 12.70
N GLN A 40 8.68 6.69 11.40
CA GLN A 40 8.21 7.74 10.51
C GLN A 40 6.68 7.74 10.40
N LEU A 41 6.05 6.57 10.24
CA LEU A 41 4.59 6.45 10.22
C LEU A 41 3.98 6.95 11.52
N LYS A 42 4.56 6.58 12.67
CA LYS A 42 4.15 7.08 13.99
C LYS A 42 4.16 8.60 14.06
N SER A 43 5.23 9.23 13.58
CA SER A 43 5.36 10.70 13.57
C SER A 43 4.32 11.36 12.65
N LEU A 44 4.04 10.78 11.49
CA LEU A 44 3.05 11.32 10.54
C LEU A 44 1.62 11.22 11.08
N LEU A 45 1.31 10.16 11.82
CA LEU A 45 0.00 9.87 12.40
C LEU A 45 -0.19 10.45 13.81
N GLY A 46 0.76 11.26 14.30
CA GLY A 46 0.71 11.84 15.64
C GLY A 46 -0.65 12.48 16.00
N PRO A 47 -1.26 13.29 15.12
CA PRO A 47 -2.58 13.87 15.35
C PRO A 47 -3.69 12.82 15.49
N GLU A 48 -3.68 11.79 14.64
CA GLU A 48 -4.67 10.70 14.65
C GLU A 48 -4.63 9.93 15.98
N PHE A 49 -3.42 9.68 16.48
CA PHE A 49 -3.23 9.03 17.76
C PHE A 49 -3.67 9.88 18.95
N LEU A 50 -3.34 11.18 18.95
CA LEU A 50 -3.80 12.09 19.99
C LEU A 50 -5.34 12.15 20.05
N ARG A 51 -6.01 12.02 18.90
CA ARG A 51 -7.49 12.00 18.85
C ARG A 51 -8.11 10.71 19.38
N GLN A 52 -7.45 9.56 19.20
CA GLN A 52 -8.00 8.28 19.63
C GLN A 52 -7.56 7.88 21.04
N GLN A 53 -6.26 7.99 21.34
CA GLN A 53 -5.68 7.61 22.62
C GLN A 53 -4.50 8.55 22.99
N PRO A 54 -4.77 9.69 23.64
CA PRO A 54 -3.77 10.70 23.99
C PRO A 54 -2.58 10.19 24.83
N ASP A 55 -2.86 9.29 25.77
CA ASP A 55 -1.90 8.85 26.79
C ASP A 55 -1.36 7.43 26.56
N SER A 56 -1.69 6.82 25.42
CA SER A 56 -1.31 5.42 25.13
C SER A 56 0.03 5.33 24.43
N LYS A 57 0.88 4.42 24.93
CA LYS A 57 2.12 4.05 24.27
C LYS A 57 1.79 3.17 23.06
N GLN A 58 1.92 3.72 21.88
CA GLN A 58 1.69 2.97 20.64
C GLN A 58 2.73 1.87 20.45
N GLU A 59 2.22 0.65 20.36
CA GLU A 59 2.97 -0.51 19.92
C GLU A 59 3.06 -0.54 18.39
N LYS A 60 3.96 -1.38 17.86
CA LYS A 60 4.13 -1.48 16.40
C LYS A 60 2.86 -1.94 15.68
N ALA A 61 2.05 -2.78 16.34
CA ALA A 61 0.77 -3.21 15.80
C ALA A 61 -0.19 -2.03 15.67
N ASP A 62 -0.34 -1.21 16.72
CA ASP A 62 -1.20 -0.02 16.73
C ASP A 62 -0.79 0.98 15.65
N ILE A 63 0.53 1.19 15.46
CA ILE A 63 1.07 2.06 14.40
C ILE A 63 0.58 1.59 13.02
N LEU A 64 0.69 0.30 12.75
CA LEU A 64 0.30 -0.27 11.46
C LEU A 64 -1.22 -0.28 11.28
N GLU A 65 -1.98 -0.58 12.34
CA GLU A 65 -3.44 -0.57 12.31
C GLU A 65 -3.98 0.83 12.04
N MET A 66 -3.50 1.83 12.77
CA MET A 66 -3.87 3.23 12.54
C MET A 66 -3.50 3.69 11.13
N THR A 67 -2.34 3.26 10.61
CA THR A 67 -1.94 3.57 9.23
C THR A 67 -2.95 3.04 8.22
N VAL A 68 -3.37 1.77 8.37
CA VAL A 68 -4.36 1.16 7.48
C VAL A 68 -5.71 1.87 7.59
N TYR A 69 -6.15 2.16 8.82
CA TYR A 69 -7.37 2.92 9.07
C TYR A 69 -7.33 4.30 8.40
N PHE A 70 -6.24 5.04 8.58
CA PHE A 70 -6.05 6.36 8.00
C PHE A 70 -6.09 6.32 6.46
N LEU A 71 -5.33 5.41 5.85
CA LEU A 71 -5.28 5.27 4.39
C LEU A 71 -6.61 4.80 3.79
N SER A 72 -7.34 3.93 4.48
CA SER A 72 -8.67 3.49 4.05
C SER A 72 -9.66 4.65 4.06
N ARG A 73 -9.64 5.46 5.12
CA ARG A 73 -10.46 6.67 5.23
C ARG A 73 -10.08 7.71 4.17
N GLN A 74 -8.79 7.90 3.91
CA GLN A 74 -8.31 8.84 2.89
C GLN A 74 -8.70 8.40 1.46
N GLN A 75 -8.65 7.10 1.17
CA GLN A 75 -9.11 6.57 -0.11
C GLN A 75 -10.63 6.74 -0.29
N GLN A 76 -11.42 6.55 0.76
CA GLN A 76 -12.86 6.77 0.73
C GLN A 76 -13.23 8.26 0.61
N ALA A 77 -12.48 9.14 1.26
CA ALA A 77 -12.66 10.59 1.15
C ALA A 77 -12.24 11.15 -0.22
N GLY A 78 -11.65 10.31 -1.07
CA GLY A 78 -11.09 10.70 -2.36
C GLY A 78 -9.79 11.47 -2.16
N SER A 79 -8.69 10.89 -2.67
CA SER A 79 -7.41 11.59 -2.87
C SER A 79 -7.64 12.99 -3.41
N SER A 80 -6.82 13.99 -3.06
CA SER A 80 -6.87 15.43 -3.42
C SER A 80 -7.29 15.80 -4.86
N THR A 81 -7.31 14.86 -5.79
CA THR A 81 -8.14 14.91 -7.00
C THR A 81 -9.65 15.07 -6.75
N ALA A 82 -10.15 14.75 -5.56
CA ALA A 82 -11.55 14.75 -5.17
C ALA A 82 -12.05 16.18 -5.03
N THR A 83 -11.27 17.09 -4.45
CA THR A 83 -11.61 18.52 -4.36
C THR A 83 -11.61 19.19 -5.74
N ALA A 84 -10.65 18.83 -6.61
CA ALA A 84 -10.63 19.29 -8.00
C ALA A 84 -11.80 18.73 -8.82
N ASN A 85 -12.15 17.45 -8.61
CA ASN A 85 -13.30 16.82 -9.25
C ASN A 85 -14.64 17.34 -8.72
N GLU A 86 -14.70 17.68 -7.44
CA GLU A 86 -15.84 18.31 -6.78
C GLU A 86 -16.07 19.72 -7.34
N GLY A 87 -15.02 20.54 -7.43
CA GLY A 87 -15.10 21.87 -8.05
C GLY A 87 -15.52 21.81 -9.52
N TYR A 88 -14.97 20.88 -10.30
CA TYR A 88 -15.40 20.65 -11.68
C TYR A 88 -16.86 20.18 -11.76
N SER A 89 -17.27 19.24 -10.91
CA SER A 89 -18.65 18.73 -10.87
C SER A 89 -19.64 19.83 -10.51
N HIS A 90 -19.30 20.66 -9.52
CA HIS A 90 -20.10 21.81 -9.12
C HIS A 90 -20.25 22.81 -10.27
N CYS A 91 -19.14 23.16 -10.95
CA CYS A 91 -19.18 24.06 -12.10
C CYS A 91 -20.05 23.50 -13.25
N VAL A 92 -19.94 22.21 -13.55
CA VAL A 92 -20.75 21.53 -14.58
C VAL A 92 -22.24 21.50 -14.18
N GLN A 93 -22.55 21.27 -12.91
CA GLN A 93 -23.91 21.28 -12.39
C GLN A 93 -24.54 22.67 -12.46
N GLU A 94 -23.79 23.69 -12.06
CA GLU A 94 -24.20 25.09 -12.10
C GLU A 94 -24.41 25.57 -13.54
N ALA A 95 -23.49 25.24 -14.46
CA ALA A 95 -23.64 25.55 -15.88
C ALA A 95 -24.90 24.90 -16.49
N ALA A 96 -25.17 23.62 -16.16
CA ALA A 96 -26.38 22.94 -16.60
C ALA A 96 -27.65 23.58 -16.02
N ALA A 97 -27.63 23.98 -14.74
CA ALA A 97 -28.76 24.63 -14.07
C ALA A 97 -29.03 26.04 -14.62
N PHE A 98 -27.99 26.78 -14.98
CA PHE A 98 -28.15 28.09 -15.62
C PHE A 98 -28.77 27.97 -17.02
N LEU A 99 -28.26 27.02 -17.82
CA LEU A 99 -28.79 26.77 -19.17
C LEU A 99 -30.23 26.26 -19.13
N SER A 100 -30.62 25.43 -18.16
CA SER A 100 -32.02 24.98 -18.07
C SER A 100 -33.01 26.11 -17.78
N GLN A 101 -32.55 27.21 -17.18
CA GLN A 101 -33.36 28.41 -16.88
C GLN A 101 -33.40 29.42 -18.04
N CYS A 102 -32.56 29.26 -19.06
CA CYS A 102 -32.58 30.15 -20.22
C CYS A 102 -33.78 29.84 -21.14
N GLU A 103 -34.61 30.85 -21.43
CA GLU A 103 -35.74 30.73 -22.37
C GLU A 103 -35.30 30.60 -23.85
N VAL A 104 -34.01 30.82 -24.13
CA VAL A 104 -33.44 30.82 -25.48
C VAL A 104 -33.24 29.39 -26.00
N LYS A 105 -34.15 28.95 -26.88
CA LYS A 105 -34.13 27.59 -27.48
C LYS A 105 -33.42 27.52 -28.83
N THR A 106 -32.14 27.88 -28.86
CA THR A 106 -31.32 27.65 -30.08
C THR A 106 -30.89 26.19 -30.16
N PRO A 107 -30.61 25.65 -31.36
CA PRO A 107 -30.04 24.30 -31.50
C PRO A 107 -28.70 24.15 -30.77
N SER A 108 -27.90 25.21 -30.68
CA SER A 108 -26.64 25.24 -29.93
C SER A 108 -26.86 25.10 -28.42
N HIS A 109 -27.89 25.75 -27.89
CA HIS A 109 -28.28 25.66 -26.48
C HIS A 109 -28.64 24.22 -26.09
N SER A 110 -29.48 23.55 -26.89
CA SER A 110 -29.87 22.15 -26.67
C SER A 110 -28.67 21.20 -26.69
N LYS A 111 -27.75 21.37 -27.66
CA LYS A 111 -26.50 20.58 -27.73
C LYS A 111 -25.63 20.78 -26.49
N LEU A 112 -25.48 22.01 -26.03
CA LEU A 112 -24.64 22.33 -24.88
C LEU A 112 -25.23 21.75 -23.57
N LEU A 113 -26.53 21.90 -23.35
CA LEU A 113 -27.21 21.34 -22.18
C LEU A 113 -27.13 19.81 -22.14
N SER A 114 -27.36 19.14 -23.28
CA SER A 114 -27.22 17.68 -23.40
C SER A 114 -25.80 17.20 -23.09
N HIS A 115 -24.79 17.95 -23.55
CA HIS A 115 -23.40 17.65 -23.24
C HIS A 115 -23.12 17.73 -21.73
N PHE A 116 -23.54 18.80 -21.05
CA PHE A 116 -23.35 18.93 -19.60
C PHE A 116 -24.08 17.84 -18.80
N GLN A 117 -25.28 17.44 -19.21
CA GLN A 117 -26.02 16.32 -18.59
C GLN A 117 -25.30 14.97 -18.78
N SER A 118 -24.70 14.74 -19.96
CA SER A 118 -23.90 13.53 -20.22
C SER A 118 -22.63 13.46 -19.35
N LEU A 119 -22.04 14.60 -19.02
CA LEU A 119 -20.86 14.65 -18.15
C LEU A 119 -21.19 14.28 -16.69
N GLN A 120 -22.44 14.51 -16.26
CA GLN A 120 -22.91 14.16 -14.92
C GLN A 120 -23.18 12.66 -14.77
N THR A 121 -23.81 12.02 -15.76
CA THR A 121 -24.13 10.57 -15.72
C THR A 121 -22.89 9.69 -15.83
N SER A 122 -21.87 10.11 -16.57
CA SER A 122 -20.61 9.36 -16.69
C SER A 122 -19.81 9.27 -15.38
N ARG A 123 -20.14 10.07 -14.36
CA ARG A 123 -19.28 10.24 -13.19
C ARG A 123 -19.89 9.81 -11.86
N GLN A 124 -21.11 9.27 -11.84
CA GLN A 124 -21.61 8.61 -10.63
C GLN A 124 -20.66 7.45 -10.30
N PRO A 125 -19.91 7.51 -9.18
CA PRO A 125 -19.24 6.33 -8.70
C PRO A 125 -20.36 5.35 -8.39
N SER A 126 -20.47 4.28 -9.18
CA SER A 126 -21.30 3.14 -8.82
C SER A 126 -20.72 2.57 -7.53
N GLN A 127 -21.13 3.13 -6.39
CA GLN A 127 -20.89 2.58 -5.08
C GLN A 127 -21.79 1.37 -4.93
N VAL A 128 -21.44 0.30 -5.64
CA VAL A 128 -21.84 -1.04 -5.23
C VAL A 128 -20.79 -1.44 -4.21
N PRO A 129 -21.13 -1.61 -2.92
CA PRO A 129 -20.23 -2.26 -1.99
C PRO A 129 -20.08 -3.69 -2.52
N ARG A 130 -18.97 -3.98 -3.21
CA ARG A 130 -18.61 -5.36 -3.49
C ARG A 130 -18.34 -6.00 -2.12
N PRO A 131 -19.12 -7.01 -1.68
CA PRO A 131 -18.74 -7.73 -0.48
C PRO A 131 -17.38 -8.36 -0.75
N LEU A 132 -16.36 -7.87 -0.05
CA LEU A 132 -15.04 -8.49 0.01
C LEU A 132 -15.25 -9.84 0.70
N SER A 133 -15.39 -10.90 -0.09
CA SER A 133 -15.28 -12.26 0.42
C SER A 133 -13.88 -12.40 1.05
N PRO A 134 -13.76 -12.93 2.27
CA PRO A 134 -12.46 -13.25 2.83
C PRO A 134 -11.77 -14.29 1.92
N PRO A 135 -10.46 -14.19 1.68
CA PRO A 135 -9.76 -15.25 0.96
C PRO A 135 -9.88 -16.53 1.78
N ALA A 136 -10.57 -17.53 1.22
CA ALA A 136 -10.59 -18.86 1.78
C ALA A 136 -9.13 -19.32 1.91
N PHE A 137 -8.69 -19.56 3.14
CA PHE A 137 -7.46 -20.28 3.41
C PHE A 137 -7.62 -21.68 2.81
N LEU A 138 -7.11 -21.88 1.59
CA LEU A 138 -6.93 -23.22 1.05
C LEU A 138 -5.82 -23.87 1.87
N VAL A 139 -6.22 -24.68 2.84
CA VAL A 139 -5.38 -25.71 3.44
C VAL A 139 -5.18 -26.80 2.37
N PRO A 140 -3.96 -27.02 1.83
CA PRO A 140 -3.74 -28.14 0.94
C PRO A 140 -3.56 -29.40 1.78
N GLN A 141 -4.54 -30.29 1.66
CA GLN A 141 -4.47 -31.68 2.08
C GLN A 141 -3.26 -32.35 1.41
N ALA A 142 -2.45 -33.05 2.22
CA ALA A 142 -1.26 -33.75 1.77
C ALA A 142 -1.60 -34.84 0.73
N SER A 143 -0.95 -34.77 -0.44
CA SER A 143 -0.79 -35.91 -1.34
C SER A 143 0.63 -35.90 -1.93
N LYS A 144 1.27 -37.06 -1.84
CA LYS A 144 2.62 -37.33 -2.36
C LYS A 144 2.64 -37.15 -3.88
N GLY A 145 3.57 -36.37 -4.40
CA GLY A 145 3.77 -36.29 -5.86
C GLY A 145 4.73 -35.19 -6.28
N MET A 146 5.79 -35.59 -6.96
CA MET A 146 6.95 -34.81 -7.39
C MET A 146 6.59 -33.73 -8.43
N ALA A 147 6.88 -32.45 -8.13
CA ALA A 147 7.30 -31.36 -9.04
C ALA A 147 6.98 -30.01 -8.40
N SER A 148 7.99 -29.14 -8.25
CA SER A 148 7.83 -27.78 -7.69
C SER A 148 7.68 -26.73 -8.79
N PRO A 149 6.53 -26.05 -8.89
CA PRO A 149 6.44 -24.73 -9.50
C PRO A 149 6.16 -23.68 -8.42
N GLY A 150 6.90 -22.57 -8.47
CA GLY A 150 6.64 -21.40 -7.64
C GLY A 150 7.71 -21.20 -6.59
N GLN A 151 8.65 -20.31 -6.91
CA GLN A 151 9.59 -19.70 -5.98
C GLN A 151 8.79 -18.91 -4.94
N LEU A 152 8.24 -19.61 -3.94
CA LEU A 152 7.67 -19.03 -2.74
C LEU A 152 8.71 -18.06 -2.18
N TRP A 153 8.25 -16.86 -1.83
CA TRP A 153 8.99 -15.84 -1.10
C TRP A 153 10.14 -16.45 -0.28
N ARG A 154 11.38 -16.15 -0.67
CA ARG A 154 12.54 -16.56 0.11
C ARG A 154 12.78 -15.48 1.17
N PRO A 155 12.64 -15.80 2.46
CA PRO A 155 13.23 -14.98 3.51
C PRO A 155 14.74 -14.96 3.25
N TRP A 156 15.37 -13.77 3.25
CA TRP A 156 16.83 -13.65 3.15
C TRP A 156 17.50 -14.31 4.37
#